data_AF-A0A0K9PJ61-F1
#
_entry.id   AF-A0A0K9PJ61-F1
#
_cell.length_a   1.000
_cell.length_b   1.000
_cell.length_c   1.000
_cell.angle_alpha   90.00
_cell.angle_beta   90.00
_cell.angle_gamma   90.00
#
_symmetry.space_group_name_H-M   'P 1'
#
loop_
_entity.id
_entity.type
_entity.pdbx_description
1 polymer ?
#
loop_
_entity_poly.entity_id
_entity_poly.type
_entity_poly.pdbx_seq_one_letter_code
_entity_poly.pdbx_strand_id
1 'polypeptide(L)'
;MFIPGILSSRVVNLKSVQFFTTHSWMTYGASVYFSCRQEKIITLKDVLTIDQLYTYTGNESWQPLTILPTEKCKRCGFYEKDPLTTEAFEEWELCPTNFVDGDYFHFKEDEVNATFSCPECIFPVKLEKRHTDSVVVVTGFLLASILIITGLVSCFLCYRKKKRNEEEKVRFFEMFQIEDMDDELGISTITMK
;
A
#
# COMPACT_ATOMS: atom_id res chain seq x y z
N MET A 1 -24.84 4.71 -35.58
CA MET A 1 -25.55 5.71 -34.76
C MET A 1 -25.22 5.40 -33.31
N PHE A 2 -24.25 6.11 -32.71
CA PHE A 2 -23.97 6.02 -31.28
C PHE A 2 -24.89 7.01 -30.57
N ILE A 3 -25.62 6.56 -29.56
CA ILE A 3 -26.36 7.44 -28.65
C ILE A 3 -25.46 7.66 -27.43
N PRO A 4 -24.74 8.79 -27.31
CA PRO A 4 -24.13 9.16 -26.05
C PRO A 4 -25.23 9.71 -25.13
N GLY A 5 -25.32 9.21 -23.90
CA GLY A 5 -26.13 9.90 -22.87
C GLY A 5 -27.13 9.09 -22.07
N ILE A 6 -26.95 7.78 -21.88
CA ILE A 6 -27.55 7.10 -20.73
C ILE A 6 -26.40 6.88 -19.75
N LEU A 7 -26.34 7.67 -18.68
CA LEU A 7 -25.55 7.32 -17.51
C LEU A 7 -26.11 5.99 -17.00
N SER A 8 -25.53 4.87 -17.44
CA SER A 8 -25.92 3.56 -16.93
C SER A 8 -25.62 3.56 -15.44
N SER A 9 -26.68 3.33 -14.66
CA SER A 9 -26.66 3.40 -13.21
C SER A 9 -27.19 2.08 -12.69
N ARG A 10 -26.47 1.44 -11.78
CA ARG A 10 -26.67 0.04 -11.41
C ARG A 10 -27.15 -0.05 -9.99
N VAL A 11 -28.10 -0.94 -9.73
CA VAL A 11 -28.71 -1.09 -8.40
C VAL A 11 -27.81 -1.94 -7.51
N VAL A 12 -27.50 -1.43 -6.32
CA VAL A 12 -26.72 -2.16 -5.30
C VAL A 12 -27.63 -2.55 -4.14
N ASN A 13 -27.66 -3.85 -3.86
CA ASN A 13 -28.41 -4.49 -2.79
C ASN A 13 -27.46 -5.01 -1.70
N LEU A 14 -27.96 -5.11 -0.47
CA LEU A 14 -27.27 -5.81 0.61
C LEU A 14 -27.70 -7.28 0.58
N LYS A 15 -26.73 -8.19 0.53
CA LYS A 15 -26.96 -9.65 0.61
C LYS A 15 -26.78 -10.16 2.03
N SER A 16 -25.77 -9.68 2.73
CA SER A 16 -25.57 -10.03 4.13
C SER A 16 -24.80 -8.96 4.88
N VAL A 17 -24.97 -8.92 6.19
CA VAL A 17 -24.16 -8.10 7.09
C VAL A 17 -24.05 -8.75 8.46
N GLN A 18 -22.88 -8.60 9.08
CA GLN A 18 -22.59 -8.96 10.45
C GLN A 18 -21.70 -7.85 11.03
N PHE A 19 -22.04 -7.37 12.22
CA PHE A 19 -21.28 -6.35 12.95
C PHE A 19 -20.63 -7.00 14.16
N PHE A 20 -19.36 -6.71 14.42
CA PHE A 20 -18.56 -7.38 15.46
C PHE A 20 -18.24 -6.46 16.66
N THR A 21 -18.03 -5.17 16.42
CA THR A 21 -17.77 -4.19 17.49
C THR A 21 -18.77 -3.05 17.45
N THR A 22 -18.85 -2.32 18.56
CA THR A 22 -19.66 -1.12 18.72
C THR A 22 -18.75 -0.08 19.31
N HIS A 23 -18.56 1.04 18.62
CA HIS A 23 -17.75 2.11 19.18
C HIS A 23 -18.53 2.70 20.38
N SER A 24 -18.00 2.40 21.55
CA SER A 24 -18.29 2.96 22.89
C SER A 24 -19.50 2.52 23.74
N TRP A 25 -20.68 2.10 23.28
CA TRP A 25 -21.76 1.94 24.28
C TRP A 25 -23.02 1.12 23.94
N MET A 26 -23.01 0.21 22.95
CA MET A 26 -24.23 -0.49 22.49
C MET A 26 -24.93 -1.26 23.61
N THR A 27 -25.82 -0.54 24.28
CA THR A 27 -26.87 -1.01 25.14
C THR A 27 -28.05 -1.28 24.23
N TYR A 28 -28.79 -2.35 24.51
CA TYR A 28 -30.03 -2.75 23.83
C TYR A 28 -30.74 -1.58 23.11
N GLY A 29 -30.74 -1.58 21.76
CA GLY A 29 -31.54 -0.64 20.97
C GLY A 29 -30.80 0.37 20.08
N ALA A 30 -29.48 0.27 19.89
CA ALA A 30 -28.79 1.07 18.87
C ALA A 30 -29.26 0.67 17.46
N SER A 31 -29.64 1.66 16.64
CA SER A 31 -30.07 1.42 15.26
C SER A 31 -28.93 1.69 14.30
N VAL A 32 -28.58 0.71 13.46
CA VAL A 32 -27.58 0.89 12.42
C VAL A 32 -28.23 1.49 11.17
N TYR A 33 -27.52 2.39 10.48
CA TYR A 33 -27.93 2.88 9.19
C TYR A 33 -26.79 2.85 8.17
N PHE A 34 -27.14 2.68 6.91
CA PHE A 34 -26.26 2.82 5.76
C PHE A 34 -26.46 4.20 5.13
N SER A 35 -25.38 4.83 4.69
CA SER A 35 -25.45 6.08 3.93
C SER A 35 -24.29 6.20 2.97
N CYS A 36 -24.55 6.80 1.81
CA CYS A 36 -23.54 7.32 0.92
C CYS A 36 -23.57 8.85 0.95
N ARG A 37 -22.41 9.48 0.69
CA ARG A 37 -22.29 10.94 0.70
C ARG A 37 -23.32 11.60 -0.22
N GLN A 38 -24.10 12.55 0.30
CA GLN A 38 -25.17 13.28 -0.39
C GLN A 38 -26.40 12.43 -0.75
N GLU A 39 -26.57 11.25 -0.16
CA GLU A 39 -27.77 10.41 -0.31
C GLU A 39 -28.59 10.34 0.97
N LYS A 40 -29.83 9.88 0.81
CA LYS A 40 -30.71 9.62 1.94
C LYS A 40 -30.17 8.44 2.76
N ILE A 41 -30.22 8.56 4.09
CA ILE A 41 -29.88 7.46 5.00
C ILE A 41 -30.90 6.34 4.90
N ILE A 42 -30.43 5.10 5.07
CA ILE A 42 -31.24 3.89 5.06
C ILE A 42 -31.05 3.18 6.39
N THR A 43 -32.10 3.10 7.20
CA THR A 43 -32.03 2.42 8.51
C THR A 43 -32.24 0.92 8.35
N LEU A 44 -31.30 0.12 8.85
CA LEU A 44 -31.34 -1.33 8.85
C LEU A 44 -32.13 -1.79 10.08
N LYS A 45 -33.46 -1.79 9.99
CA LYS A 45 -34.35 -2.07 11.12
C LYS A 45 -34.24 -3.51 11.66
N ASP A 46 -33.75 -4.41 10.82
CA ASP A 46 -33.70 -5.84 11.12
C ASP A 46 -32.42 -6.23 11.90
N VAL A 47 -31.45 -5.32 12.00
CA VAL A 47 -30.21 -5.52 12.75
C VAL A 47 -30.45 -5.14 14.21
N LEU A 48 -30.53 -6.16 15.07
CA LEU A 48 -30.90 -6.01 16.48
C LEU A 48 -29.76 -6.37 17.44
N THR A 49 -28.85 -7.25 17.02
CA THR A 49 -27.79 -7.81 17.84
C THR A 49 -26.48 -7.85 17.07
N ILE A 50 -25.37 -7.59 17.78
CA ILE A 50 -24.01 -7.82 17.28
C ILE A 50 -23.72 -9.31 17.12
N ASP A 51 -22.65 -9.63 16.40
CA ASP A 51 -22.16 -10.99 16.11
C ASP A 51 -23.14 -11.91 15.40
N GLN A 52 -24.34 -11.43 15.05
CA GLN A 52 -25.30 -12.16 14.24
C GLN A 52 -25.13 -11.84 12.76
N LEU A 53 -25.04 -12.89 11.94
CA LEU A 53 -25.12 -12.77 10.49
C LEU A 53 -26.58 -12.59 10.06
N TYR A 54 -26.87 -11.46 9.43
CA TYR A 54 -28.14 -11.19 8.76
C TYR A 54 -27.98 -11.41 7.26
N THR A 55 -28.96 -12.08 6.64
CA THR A 55 -28.98 -12.36 5.20
C THR A 55 -30.29 -11.89 4.60
N TYR A 56 -30.22 -11.32 3.40
CA TYR A 56 -31.31 -10.63 2.73
C TYR A 56 -31.51 -11.15 1.31
N THR A 57 -32.73 -10.97 0.80
CA THR A 57 -33.13 -11.45 -0.53
C THR A 57 -33.27 -10.34 -1.56
N GLY A 58 -33.19 -9.07 -1.14
CA GLY A 58 -33.44 -7.90 -1.99
C GLY A 58 -34.89 -7.42 -1.98
N ASN A 59 -35.78 -8.13 -1.29
CA ASN A 59 -37.22 -7.82 -1.21
C ASN A 59 -37.57 -6.92 -0.01
N GLU A 60 -36.58 -6.55 0.80
CA GLU A 60 -36.78 -5.74 1.99
C GLU A 60 -37.18 -4.30 1.61
N SER A 61 -38.12 -3.71 2.33
CA SER A 61 -38.71 -2.39 2.01
C SER A 61 -37.71 -1.22 1.95
N TRP A 62 -36.52 -1.41 2.54
CA TRP A 62 -35.46 -0.41 2.59
C TRP A 62 -34.38 -0.63 1.52
N GLN A 63 -34.45 -1.71 0.73
CA GLN A 63 -33.61 -1.92 -0.44
C GLN A 63 -34.15 -1.18 -1.67
N PRO A 64 -33.30 -0.81 -2.64
CA PRO A 64 -31.84 -1.00 -2.68
C PRO A 64 -31.07 -0.04 -1.75
N LEU A 65 -29.82 -0.37 -1.45
CA LEU A 65 -28.96 0.49 -0.62
C LEU A 65 -28.51 1.76 -1.33
N THR A 66 -28.18 1.66 -2.62
CA THR A 66 -27.79 2.81 -3.44
C THR A 66 -27.87 2.46 -4.92
N ILE A 67 -27.75 3.48 -5.75
CA ILE A 67 -27.58 3.37 -7.21
C ILE A 67 -26.15 3.77 -7.55
N LEU A 68 -25.35 2.85 -8.05
CA LEU A 68 -23.95 3.08 -8.36
C LEU A 68 -23.76 3.52 -9.82
N PRO A 69 -23.13 4.67 -10.10
CA PRO A 69 -22.81 5.07 -11.48
C PRO A 69 -21.77 4.13 -12.11
N THR A 70 -21.82 3.93 -13.43
CA THR A 70 -20.93 2.97 -14.13
C THR A 70 -19.43 3.20 -13.90
N GLU A 71 -19.00 4.44 -13.76
CA GLU A 71 -17.56 4.79 -13.70
C GLU A 71 -17.14 5.51 -12.40
N LYS A 72 -18.09 5.78 -11.48
CA LYS A 72 -17.81 6.58 -10.28
C LYS A 72 -18.01 5.75 -9.03
N CYS A 73 -17.03 5.84 -8.14
CA CYS A 73 -17.17 5.33 -6.78
C CYS A 73 -18.03 6.28 -5.94
N LYS A 74 -18.67 5.72 -4.92
CA LYS A 74 -19.36 6.47 -3.87
C LYS A 74 -18.68 6.21 -2.55
N ARG A 75 -18.48 7.26 -1.74
CA ARG A 75 -18.08 7.09 -0.34
C ARG A 75 -19.32 6.76 0.46
N CYS A 76 -19.34 5.56 1.03
CA CYS A 76 -20.46 5.02 1.78
C CYS A 76 -19.97 4.46 3.11
N GLY A 77 -20.89 4.25 4.05
CA GLY A 77 -20.55 3.72 5.36
C GLY A 77 -21.75 3.12 6.08
N PHE A 78 -21.43 2.32 7.10
CA PHE A 78 -22.37 1.94 8.15
C PHE A 78 -22.12 2.84 9.35
N TYR A 79 -23.19 3.28 9.99
CA TYR A 79 -23.13 4.24 11.09
C TYR A 79 -24.03 3.79 12.23
N GLU A 80 -23.58 4.07 13.45
CA GLU A 80 -24.39 3.87 14.65
C GLU A 80 -25.23 5.13 14.89
N LYS A 81 -26.54 4.95 15.09
CA LYS A 81 -27.38 6.07 15.50
C LYS A 81 -27.30 6.24 17.01
N ASP A 82 -26.32 7.02 17.45
CA ASP A 82 -26.20 7.48 18.83
C ASP A 82 -26.81 8.90 18.96
N PRO A 83 -27.65 9.19 19.96
CA PRO A 83 -28.12 10.56 20.23
C PRO A 83 -27.00 11.56 20.58
N LEU A 84 -25.81 11.11 20.95
CA LEU A 84 -24.70 11.94 21.39
C LEU A 84 -23.56 12.04 20.36
N THR A 85 -23.41 11.04 19.49
CA THR A 85 -22.34 10.97 18.50
C THR A 85 -22.83 10.47 17.14
N THR A 86 -22.15 10.84 16.06
CA THR A 86 -22.39 10.32 14.70
C THR A 86 -21.13 9.61 14.22
N GLU A 87 -20.65 8.67 15.04
CA GLU A 87 -19.48 7.88 14.68
C GLU A 87 -19.87 6.82 13.64
N ALA A 88 -19.09 6.76 12.56
CA ALA A 88 -19.20 5.70 11.58
C ALA A 88 -18.60 4.42 12.18
N PHE A 89 -19.22 3.26 11.94
CA PHE A 89 -18.51 1.99 12.06
C PHE A 89 -17.34 2.03 11.08
N GLU A 90 -17.66 2.27 9.81
CA GLU A 90 -16.66 2.40 8.75
C GLU A 90 -17.20 3.24 7.61
N GLU A 91 -16.33 4.06 7.01
CA GLU A 91 -16.55 4.65 5.69
C GLU A 91 -15.53 4.07 4.70
N TRP A 92 -16.00 3.61 3.55
CA TRP A 92 -15.16 3.11 2.46
C TRP A 92 -15.63 3.63 1.10
N GLU A 93 -14.85 3.36 0.06
CA GLU A 93 -15.24 3.66 -1.33
C GLU A 93 -15.88 2.43 -1.98
N LEU A 94 -17.17 2.54 -2.26
CA LEU A 94 -17.93 1.56 -3.03
C LEU A 94 -17.78 1.90 -4.52
N CYS A 95 -16.97 1.13 -5.22
CA CYS A 95 -16.70 1.27 -6.65
C CYS A 95 -17.36 0.13 -7.45
N PRO A 96 -17.76 0.38 -8.71
CA PRO A 96 -18.23 -0.68 -9.58
C PRO A 96 -17.22 -1.83 -9.69
N THR A 97 -15.92 -1.51 -9.78
CA THR A 97 -14.83 -2.48 -9.93
C THR A 97 -14.63 -3.40 -8.72
N ASN A 98 -15.29 -3.13 -7.59
CA ASN A 98 -15.23 -4.03 -6.44
C ASN A 98 -16.09 -5.28 -6.63
N PHE A 99 -17.05 -5.25 -7.55
CA PHE A 99 -17.95 -6.37 -7.81
C PHE A 99 -17.29 -7.36 -8.77
N VAL A 100 -17.14 -8.60 -8.31
CA VAL A 100 -16.67 -9.75 -9.09
C VAL A 100 -17.88 -10.65 -9.34
N ASP A 101 -18.21 -10.90 -10.60
CA ASP A 101 -19.42 -11.62 -11.01
C ASP A 101 -20.72 -11.09 -10.37
N GLY A 102 -20.75 -9.77 -10.14
CA GLY A 102 -21.89 -9.06 -9.57
C GLY A 102 -21.96 -9.07 -8.04
N ASP A 103 -20.99 -9.64 -7.33
CA ASP A 103 -20.93 -9.65 -5.87
C ASP A 103 -19.67 -8.95 -5.34
N TYR A 104 -19.82 -8.24 -4.22
CA TYR A 104 -18.72 -7.58 -3.53
C TYR A 104 -18.73 -7.95 -2.05
N PHE A 105 -17.62 -8.53 -1.58
CA PHE A 105 -17.39 -8.85 -0.19
C PHE A 105 -16.55 -7.74 0.45
N HIS A 106 -17.10 -7.08 1.45
CA HIS A 106 -16.44 -6.06 2.23
C HIS A 106 -16.21 -6.57 3.65
N PHE A 107 -14.97 -6.52 4.10
CA PHE A 107 -14.58 -6.97 5.42
C PHE A 107 -13.62 -5.97 6.04
N LYS A 108 -13.92 -5.57 7.28
CA LYS A 108 -12.99 -4.88 8.15
C LYS A 108 -12.93 -5.63 9.47
N GLU A 109 -11.69 -5.91 9.87
CA GLU A 109 -11.37 -6.66 11.07
C GLU A 109 -12.05 -6.06 12.30
N ASP A 110 -12.68 -6.93 13.08
CA ASP A 110 -13.41 -6.61 14.31
C ASP A 110 -14.52 -5.56 14.20
N GLU A 111 -14.94 -5.16 12.99
CA GLU A 111 -16.00 -4.16 12.81
C GLU A 111 -17.19 -4.68 12.02
N VAL A 112 -16.97 -5.08 10.76
CA VAL A 112 -18.07 -5.46 9.87
C VAL A 112 -17.64 -6.50 8.83
N ASN A 113 -18.55 -7.42 8.54
CA ASN A 113 -18.51 -8.31 7.39
C ASN A 113 -19.81 -8.14 6.60
N ALA A 114 -19.73 -7.64 5.38
CA ALA A 114 -20.88 -7.37 4.53
C ALA A 114 -20.69 -7.92 3.12
N THR A 115 -21.76 -8.45 2.55
CA THR A 115 -21.81 -8.83 1.14
C THR A 115 -22.84 -7.96 0.42
N PHE A 116 -22.42 -7.38 -0.70
CA PHE A 116 -23.26 -6.57 -1.57
C PHE A 116 -23.47 -7.28 -2.90
N SER A 117 -24.62 -7.02 -3.53
CA SER A 117 -24.94 -7.53 -4.87
C SER A 117 -25.27 -6.40 -5.82
N CYS A 118 -24.72 -6.47 -7.01
CA CYS A 118 -25.03 -5.62 -8.14
C CYS A 118 -24.97 -6.49 -9.42
N PRO A 119 -26.08 -7.11 -9.84
CA PRO A 119 -26.09 -8.01 -11.00
C PRO A 119 -25.68 -7.34 -12.32
N GLU A 120 -25.82 -6.02 -12.40
CA GLU A 120 -25.39 -5.23 -13.55
C GLU A 120 -23.92 -4.77 -13.44
N CYS A 121 -23.29 -4.95 -12.28
CA CYS A 121 -21.87 -4.64 -12.05
C CYS A 121 -20.95 -5.78 -12.51
N ILE A 122 -21.32 -6.45 -13.61
CA ILE A 122 -20.47 -7.44 -14.25
C ILE A 122 -19.52 -6.68 -15.16
N PHE A 123 -18.27 -6.59 -14.76
CA PHE A 123 -17.24 -6.16 -15.69
C PHE A 123 -17.12 -7.26 -16.76
N PRO A 124 -17.19 -6.95 -18.06
CA PRO A 124 -16.50 -7.82 -18.99
C PRO A 124 -15.07 -7.88 -18.47
N VAL A 125 -14.49 -9.09 -18.32
CA VAL A 125 -13.07 -9.26 -18.02
C VAL A 125 -12.28 -8.67 -19.19
N LYS A 126 -12.24 -7.35 -19.31
CA LYS A 126 -11.09 -6.66 -19.83
C LYS A 126 -10.06 -6.92 -18.77
N LEU A 127 -9.28 -7.95 -19.02
CA LEU A 127 -7.89 -8.01 -18.58
C LEU A 127 -7.22 -6.76 -19.18
N GLU A 128 -7.54 -5.60 -18.62
CA GLU A 128 -6.69 -4.43 -18.73
C GLU A 128 -5.48 -4.83 -17.90
N LYS A 129 -4.56 -5.54 -18.57
CA LYS A 129 -3.18 -5.58 -18.16
C LYS A 129 -2.84 -4.11 -17.98
N ARG A 130 -2.82 -3.64 -16.72
CA ARG A 130 -2.18 -2.38 -16.42
C ARG A 130 -0.76 -2.56 -16.94
N HIS A 131 -0.49 -1.94 -18.09
CA HIS A 131 0.84 -1.71 -18.59
C HIS A 131 1.46 -0.60 -17.73
N THR A 132 1.37 -0.73 -16.41
CA THR A 132 2.17 0.06 -15.47
C THR A 132 3.46 -0.71 -15.29
N ASP A 133 4.46 -0.24 -16.03
CA ASP A 133 5.83 -0.14 -15.54
C ASP A 133 6.68 -1.41 -15.42
N SER A 134 6.44 -2.40 -16.28
CA SER A 134 7.50 -3.39 -16.57
C SER A 134 8.75 -2.72 -17.15
N VAL A 135 8.60 -1.59 -17.87
CA VAL A 135 9.74 -0.80 -18.38
C VAL A 135 10.43 -0.03 -17.26
N VAL A 136 9.70 0.61 -16.33
CA VAL A 136 10.31 1.41 -15.26
C VAL A 136 11.00 0.52 -14.23
N VAL A 137 10.40 -0.62 -13.86
CA VAL A 137 11.03 -1.58 -12.94
C VAL A 137 12.31 -2.15 -13.55
N VAL A 138 12.28 -2.61 -14.81
CA VAL A 138 13.48 -3.14 -15.49
C VAL A 138 14.55 -2.06 -15.68
N THR A 139 14.16 -0.84 -16.05
CA THR A 139 15.10 0.29 -16.21
C THR A 139 15.74 0.67 -14.87
N GLY A 140 14.98 0.65 -13.78
CA GLY A 140 15.48 0.92 -12.43
C GLY A 140 16.52 -0.10 -11.98
N PHE A 141 16.27 -1.40 -12.20
CA PHE A 141 17.23 -2.46 -11.85
C PHE A 141 18.52 -2.37 -12.67
N LEU A 142 18.44 -2.07 -13.97
CA LEU A 142 19.61 -1.88 -14.82
C LEU A 142 20.48 -0.71 -14.32
N LEU A 143 19.88 0.45 -14.03
CA LEU A 143 20.61 1.60 -13.52
C LEU A 143 21.26 1.34 -12.16
N ALA A 144 20.55 0.70 -11.23
CA ALA A 144 21.08 0.34 -9.92
C ALA A 144 22.29 -0.61 -10.04
N SER A 145 22.21 -1.62 -10.91
CA SER A 145 23.31 -2.57 -11.12
C SER A 145 24.58 -1.90 -11.65
N ILE A 146 24.44 -0.95 -12.58
CA ILE A 146 25.56 -0.19 -13.14
C ILE A 146 26.25 0.64 -12.05
N LEU A 147 25.47 1.32 -11.20
CA LEU A 147 26.03 2.12 -10.09
C LEU A 147 26.82 1.24 -9.10
N ILE A 148 26.29 0.07 -8.76
CA ILE A 148 26.95 -0.88 -7.85
C ILE A 148 28.26 -1.39 -8.46
N ILE A 149 28.25 -1.83 -9.72
CA ILE A 149 29.45 -2.32 -10.42
C ILE A 149 30.51 -1.21 -10.49
N THR A 150 30.11 0.01 -10.84
CA THR A 150 31.03 1.15 -10.92
C THR A 150 31.65 1.48 -9.56
N GLY A 151 30.84 1.43 -8.49
CA GLY A 151 31.31 1.62 -7.11
C GLY A 151 32.33 0.55 -6.68
N LEU A 152 32.04 -0.72 -6.96
CA LEU A 152 32.95 -1.84 -6.65
C LEU A 152 34.27 -1.75 -7.41
N VAL A 153 34.22 -1.46 -8.71
CA VAL A 153 35.44 -1.29 -9.53
C VAL A 153 36.27 -0.11 -9.02
N SER A 154 35.63 1.02 -8.73
CA SER A 154 36.32 2.20 -8.20
C SER A 154 36.97 1.93 -6.85
N CYS A 155 36.25 1.26 -5.94
CA CYS A 155 36.78 0.85 -4.64
C CYS A 155 37.95 -0.12 -4.79
N PHE A 156 37.84 -1.11 -5.66
CA PHE A 156 38.90 -2.08 -5.94
C PHE A 156 40.15 -1.45 -6.53
N LEU A 157 39.99 -0.54 -7.51
CA LEU A 157 41.12 0.19 -8.12
C LEU A 157 41.79 1.12 -7.11
N CYS A 158 41.01 1.83 -6.29
CA CYS A 158 41.54 2.66 -5.20
C CYS A 158 42.28 1.83 -4.16
N TYR A 159 41.74 0.67 -3.78
CA TYR A 159 42.39 -0.25 -2.84
C TYR A 159 43.72 -0.77 -3.41
N ARG A 160 43.73 -1.21 -4.68
CA ARG A 160 44.98 -1.64 -5.35
C ARG A 160 46.00 -0.52 -5.45
N LYS A 161 45.56 0.70 -5.76
CA LYS A 161 46.45 1.88 -5.85
C LYS A 161 47.02 2.24 -4.48
N LYS A 162 46.19 2.21 -3.43
CA LYS A 162 46.64 2.43 -2.05
C LYS A 162 47.65 1.37 -1.61
N LYS A 163 47.37 0.09 -1.89
CA LYS A 163 48.29 -1.02 -1.58
C LYS A 163 49.64 -0.87 -2.28
N ARG A 164 49.67 -0.48 -3.56
CA ARG A 164 50.92 -0.21 -4.29
C ARG A 164 51.69 0.97 -3.68
N ASN A 165 50.99 2.04 -3.31
CA ASN A 165 51.62 3.20 -2.67
C ASN A 165 52.21 2.84 -1.29
N GLU A 166 51.61 1.90 -0.56
CA GLU A 166 52.17 1.41 0.71
C GLU A 166 53.43 0.57 0.48
N GLU A 167 53.44 -0.31 -0.53
CA GLU A 167 54.63 -1.09 -0.91
C GLU A 167 55.81 -0.21 -1.39
N GLU A 168 55.54 0.86 -2.15
CA GLU A 168 56.56 1.82 -2.58
C GLU A 168 57.11 2.64 -1.41
N LYS A 169 56.26 3.03 -0.44
CA LYS A 169 56.70 3.74 0.77
C LYS A 169 57.57 2.88 1.68
N VAL A 170 57.27 1.59 1.82
CA VAL A 170 58.11 0.65 2.59
C VAL A 170 59.48 0.49 1.94
N ARG A 171 59.53 0.35 0.62
CA ARG A 171 60.80 0.22 -0.13
C ARG A 171 61.64 1.50 -0.09
N PHE A 172 61.00 2.66 -0.10
CA PHE A 172 61.70 3.94 0.04
C PHE A 172 62.19 4.19 1.48
N PHE A 173 61.40 3.78 2.48
CA PHE A 173 61.80 3.84 3.89
C PHE A 173 62.99 2.92 4.20
N GLU A 174 63.07 1.73 3.60
CA GLU A 174 64.25 0.86 3.69
C GLU A 174 65.52 1.53 3.13
N MET A 175 65.40 2.29 2.03
CA MET A 175 66.55 3.02 1.48
C MET A 175 67.05 4.13 2.42
N PHE A 176 66.14 4.87 3.08
CA PHE A 176 66.54 5.87 4.08
C PHE A 176 67.10 5.26 5.37
N GLN A 177 66.58 4.12 5.82
CA GLN A 177 67.14 3.45 7.00
C GLN A 177 68.60 3.01 6.81
N ILE A 178 69.00 2.69 5.58
CA ILE A 178 70.39 2.35 5.26
C ILE A 178 71.26 3.62 5.27
N GLU A 179 70.77 4.73 4.71
CA GLU A 179 71.49 6.02 4.69
C GLU A 179 71.70 6.58 6.12
N ASP A 180 70.68 6.53 6.99
CA ASP A 180 70.79 7.00 8.39
C ASP A 180 71.70 6.12 9.27
N MET A 181 71.91 4.85 8.90
CA MET A 181 72.84 3.94 9.61
C MET A 181 74.32 4.17 9.24
N ASP A 182 74.58 4.58 8.00
CA ASP A 182 75.95 4.83 7.51
C ASP A 182 76.50 6.19 7.99
N ASP A 183 75.64 7.16 8.29
CA ASP A 183 76.03 8.50 8.75
C ASP A 183 76.38 8.58 10.26
N GLU A 184 76.08 7.54 11.07
CA GLU A 184 76.45 7.48 12.51
C GLU A 184 77.73 6.67 12.81
N LEU A 185 78.42 6.15 11.78
CA LEU A 185 79.69 5.39 11.94
C LEU A 185 80.91 6.02 11.24
N GLY A 186 80.82 7.31 10.88
CA GLY A 186 81.85 8.04 10.14
C GLY A 186 82.68 9.08 10.90
N ILE A 187 82.73 9.07 12.24
CA ILE A 187 83.64 9.96 13.01
C ILE A 187 84.36 9.19 14.11
N SER A 188 85.50 8.57 13.75
CA SER A 188 86.76 8.69 14.48
C SER A 188 87.78 7.75 13.86
N THR A 189 88.83 8.29 13.22
CA THR A 189 90.25 7.85 13.36
C THR A 189 91.12 8.38 12.22
N ILE A 190 91.50 9.66 12.24
CA ILE A 190 92.76 10.20 11.70
C ILE A 190 92.91 11.57 12.43
N THR A 191 93.85 11.84 13.34
CA THR A 191 95.31 11.86 13.20
C THR A 191 95.92 12.07 14.61
N MET A 192 96.85 11.21 15.05
CA MET A 192 97.89 11.54 16.03
C MET A 192 99.18 10.88 15.56
N LYS A 193 100.07 11.65 14.95
CA LYS A 193 101.53 11.58 15.13
C LYS A 193 102.18 12.82 14.55
#